data_AF-A0A972XGY5-F1
#
_entry.id   AF-A0A972XGY5-F1
#
_cell.length_a   1.000
_cell.length_b   1.000
_cell.length_c   1.000
_cell.angle_alpha   90.00
_cell.angle_beta   90.00
_cell.angle_gamma   90.00
#
_symmetry.space_group_name_H-M   'P 1'
#
loop_
_entity.id
_entity.type
_entity.pdbx_description
1 polymer ?
#
loop_
_entity_poly.entity_id
_entity_poly.type
_entity_poly.pdbx_seq_one_letter_code
_entity_poly.pdbx_strand_id
1 'polypeptide(L)'
;MAPDILPLLPADQNRRALLPFYEAYFSNYIEGTEFTLDESADIVFEQAVPQQRPLDAHDVLATYRITADIDEMRLTPQTGTELIELLKSRHAVLLGARPDTLPGAFKQQSNQADSTIFVAPDLVDGTLLRGFDEGTSLASPFARAVFLMFLVSEVRIIIPTVYRLNYLAALMATTHTENDNALIAALAFARKWAGRIDFSDRRTAEADLLRTNALRDAQEAEGAGVRLVLP
;
A
#
# COMPACT_ATOMS: atom_id res chain seq x y z
N MET A 1 -0.75 -14.48 18.66
CA MET A 1 -1.98 -14.50 17.84
C MET A 1 -2.03 -13.22 17.03
N ALA A 2 -2.33 -13.30 15.72
CA ALA A 2 -2.81 -12.11 15.03
C ALA A 2 -4.09 -11.64 15.74
N PRO A 3 -4.36 -10.33 15.87
CA PRO A 3 -5.62 -9.88 16.44
C PRO A 3 -6.77 -10.50 15.64
N ASP A 4 -7.78 -11.02 16.34
CA ASP A 4 -9.00 -11.48 15.68
C ASP A 4 -9.57 -10.34 14.86
N ILE A 5 -9.95 -10.64 13.61
CA ILE A 5 -10.74 -9.71 12.80
C ILE A 5 -12.02 -9.47 13.60
N LEU A 6 -12.18 -8.25 14.11
CA LEU A 6 -13.34 -7.88 14.91
C LEU A 6 -14.63 -8.32 14.19
N PRO A 7 -15.59 -8.92 14.91
CA PRO A 7 -16.81 -9.39 14.30
C PRO A 7 -17.51 -8.24 13.58
N LEU A 8 -17.97 -8.53 12.37
CA LEU A 8 -18.52 -7.56 11.43
C LEU A 8 -19.81 -6.94 11.99
N LEU A 9 -19.75 -5.72 12.51
CA LEU A 9 -20.96 -5.00 12.92
C LEU A 9 -21.58 -4.29 11.71
N PRO A 10 -22.92 -4.17 11.63
CA PRO A 10 -23.61 -3.42 10.58
C PRO A 10 -23.16 -1.95 10.49
N ALA A 11 -22.72 -1.36 11.60
CA ALA A 11 -22.20 0.01 11.65
C ALA A 11 -20.88 0.19 10.88
N ASP A 12 -20.12 -0.88 10.62
CA ASP A 12 -18.82 -0.81 9.95
C ASP A 12 -18.93 -0.89 8.42
N GLN A 13 -20.13 -1.00 7.85
CA GLN A 13 -20.33 -1.25 6.43
C GLN A 13 -19.79 -0.10 5.55
N ASN A 14 -20.01 1.14 5.96
CA ASN A 14 -19.48 2.33 5.26
C ASN A 14 -17.94 2.43 5.41
N ARG A 15 -17.42 2.04 6.58
CA ARG A 15 -15.97 1.96 6.83
C ARG A 15 -15.26 1.00 5.87
N ARG A 16 -15.93 -0.08 5.46
CA ARG A 16 -15.41 -1.06 4.50
C ARG A 16 -15.42 -0.60 3.06
N ALA A 17 -16.25 0.37 2.69
CA ALA A 17 -16.15 0.99 1.38
C ALA A 17 -15.04 2.04 1.35
N LEU A 18 -14.88 2.80 2.44
CA LEU A 18 -14.00 3.96 2.42
C LEU A 18 -12.53 3.67 2.74
N LEU A 19 -12.23 2.79 3.69
CA LEU A 19 -10.83 2.46 3.98
C LEU A 19 -10.12 1.87 2.74
N PRO A 20 -10.69 0.86 2.04
CA PRO A 20 -10.15 0.37 0.77
C PRO A 20 -10.03 1.44 -0.32
N PHE A 21 -10.98 2.37 -0.38
CA PHE A 21 -10.91 3.51 -1.29
C PHE A 21 -9.71 4.42 -1.02
N TYR A 22 -9.50 4.82 0.24
CA TYR A 22 -8.34 5.64 0.59
C TYR A 22 -7.02 4.88 0.47
N GLU A 23 -7.00 3.58 0.74
CA GLU A 23 -5.84 2.73 0.48
C GLU A 23 -5.48 2.73 -1.00
N ALA A 24 -6.46 2.53 -1.89
CA ALA A 24 -6.26 2.57 -3.32
C ALA A 24 -5.81 3.96 -3.79
N TYR A 25 -6.42 5.03 -3.29
CA TYR A 25 -6.05 6.40 -3.61
C TYR A 25 -4.58 6.69 -3.25
N PHE A 26 -4.20 6.50 -1.99
CA PHE A 26 -2.86 6.86 -1.52
C PHE A 26 -1.77 5.97 -2.12
N SER A 27 -2.02 4.66 -2.31
CA SER A 27 -1.01 3.77 -2.92
C SER A 27 -0.73 4.17 -4.38
N ASN A 28 -1.78 4.42 -5.16
CA ASN A 28 -1.62 4.81 -6.55
C ASN A 28 -0.99 6.22 -6.67
N TYR A 29 -1.34 7.14 -5.77
CA TYR A 29 -0.75 8.48 -5.75
C TYR A 29 0.76 8.45 -5.53
N ILE A 30 1.27 7.64 -4.57
CA ILE A 30 2.72 7.58 -4.33
C ILE A 30 3.49 6.92 -5.46
N GLU A 31 2.84 6.01 -6.21
CA GLU A 31 3.34 5.32 -7.40
C GLU A 31 3.31 6.20 -8.67
N GLY A 32 2.75 7.42 -8.60
CA GLY A 32 2.72 8.40 -9.69
C GLY A 32 1.39 8.48 -10.45
N THR A 33 0.39 7.70 -10.05
CA THR A 33 -0.99 7.85 -10.53
C THR A 33 -1.70 8.95 -9.76
N GLU A 34 -1.50 10.19 -10.21
CA GLU A 34 -2.05 11.36 -9.53
C GLU A 34 -3.43 11.73 -10.07
N PHE A 35 -4.48 11.31 -9.38
CA PHE A 35 -5.83 11.88 -9.52
C PHE A 35 -6.15 12.74 -8.30
N THR A 36 -7.08 13.67 -8.45
CA THR A 36 -7.72 14.29 -7.28
C THR A 36 -8.53 13.25 -6.51
N LEU A 37 -8.87 13.57 -5.26
CA LEU A 37 -9.67 12.68 -4.43
C LEU A 37 -11.07 12.47 -5.03
N ASP A 38 -11.67 13.52 -5.61
CA ASP A 38 -12.97 13.46 -6.26
C ASP A 38 -12.94 12.62 -7.53
N GLU A 39 -11.94 12.82 -8.41
CA GLU A 39 -11.77 11.97 -9.60
C GLU A 39 -11.58 10.50 -9.24
N SER A 40 -10.80 10.21 -8.19
CA SER A 40 -10.60 8.85 -7.70
C SER A 40 -11.90 8.23 -7.18
N ALA A 41 -12.72 9.03 -6.49
CA ALA A 41 -14.02 8.59 -6.00
C ALA A 41 -14.99 8.31 -7.15
N ASP A 42 -15.03 9.16 -8.16
CA ASP A 42 -15.85 8.95 -9.36
C ASP A 42 -15.42 7.68 -10.12
N ILE A 43 -14.11 7.43 -10.21
CA ILE A 43 -13.57 6.18 -10.79
C ILE A 43 -14.05 4.95 -10.00
N VAL A 44 -13.98 4.99 -8.67
CA VAL A 44 -14.24 3.82 -7.82
C VAL A 44 -15.73 3.56 -7.61
N PHE A 45 -16.50 4.61 -7.30
CA PHE A 45 -17.90 4.48 -6.90
C PHE A 45 -18.87 4.65 -8.07
N GLU A 46 -18.54 5.48 -9.05
CA GLU A 46 -19.40 5.76 -10.22
C GLU A 46 -18.91 5.06 -11.50
N GLN A 47 -17.78 4.35 -11.44
CA GLN A 47 -17.13 3.71 -12.60
C GLN A 47 -16.83 4.70 -13.75
N ALA A 48 -16.61 5.97 -13.42
CA ALA A 48 -16.34 7.03 -14.38
C ALA A 48 -14.87 7.02 -14.81
N VAL A 49 -14.51 6.14 -15.75
CA VAL A 49 -13.13 6.04 -16.28
C VAL A 49 -12.81 7.24 -17.20
N PRO A 50 -11.79 8.06 -16.90
CA PRO A 50 -11.38 9.18 -17.74
C PRO A 50 -10.81 8.70 -19.08
N GLN A 51 -11.19 9.37 -20.18
CA GLN A 51 -10.70 9.02 -21.53
C GLN A 51 -9.19 9.22 -21.71
N GLN A 52 -8.60 10.20 -21.02
CA GLN A 52 -7.20 10.58 -21.21
C GLN A 52 -6.21 9.63 -20.50
N ARG A 53 -6.63 9.03 -19.38
CA ARG A 53 -5.78 8.18 -18.52
C ARG A 53 -6.51 6.90 -18.07
N PRO A 54 -7.02 6.08 -19.01
CA PRO A 54 -7.85 4.92 -18.68
C PRO A 54 -7.08 3.82 -17.93
N LEU A 55 -5.78 3.65 -18.22
CA LEU A 55 -4.95 2.64 -17.54
C LEU A 55 -4.75 2.98 -16.06
N ASP A 56 -4.42 4.23 -15.77
CA ASP A 56 -4.20 4.71 -14.41
C ASP A 56 -5.50 4.61 -13.57
N ALA A 57 -6.65 4.91 -14.18
CA ALA A 57 -7.95 4.72 -13.53
C ALA A 57 -8.26 3.25 -13.25
N HIS A 58 -7.85 2.35 -14.15
CA HIS A 58 -7.97 0.91 -13.91
C HIS A 58 -7.05 0.44 -12.77
N ASP A 59 -5.86 1.00 -12.60
CA ASP A 59 -4.94 0.65 -11.50
C ASP A 59 -5.55 0.99 -10.13
N VAL A 60 -6.15 2.19 -10.00
CA VAL A 60 -6.90 2.61 -8.80
C VAL A 60 -8.07 1.64 -8.53
N LEU A 61 -8.86 1.35 -9.56
CA LEU A 61 -10.03 0.47 -9.44
C LEU A 61 -9.65 -0.97 -9.07
N ALA A 62 -8.57 -1.50 -9.64
CA ALA A 62 -8.08 -2.84 -9.35
C ALA A 62 -7.58 -2.96 -7.90
N THR A 63 -6.88 -1.93 -7.41
CA THR A 63 -6.44 -1.87 -6.01
C THR A 63 -7.64 -1.86 -5.06
N TYR A 64 -8.65 -1.04 -5.37
CA TYR A 64 -9.89 -0.99 -4.59
C TYR A 64 -10.61 -2.35 -4.56
N ARG A 65 -10.75 -3.01 -5.72
CA ARG A 65 -11.45 -4.30 -5.82
C ARG A 65 -10.85 -5.38 -4.90
N ILE A 66 -9.52 -5.48 -4.84
CA ILE A 66 -8.85 -6.45 -3.96
C ILE A 66 -9.06 -6.10 -2.50
N THR A 67 -8.91 -4.82 -2.16
CA THR A 67 -8.91 -4.37 -0.76
C THR A 67 -10.30 -4.26 -0.15
N ALA A 68 -11.33 -4.06 -0.98
CA ALA A 68 -12.73 -4.04 -0.59
C ALA A 68 -13.33 -5.45 -0.47
N ASP A 69 -12.73 -6.46 -1.09
CA ASP A 69 -13.17 -7.85 -0.99
C ASP A 69 -12.66 -8.49 0.30
N ILE A 70 -13.58 -8.72 1.24
CA ILE A 70 -13.25 -9.25 2.56
C ILE A 70 -12.83 -10.73 2.51
N ASP A 71 -13.37 -11.49 1.57
CA ASP A 71 -13.04 -12.90 1.44
C ASP A 71 -11.65 -13.03 0.81
N GLU A 72 -11.34 -12.19 -0.17
CA GLU A 72 -9.98 -12.04 -0.72
C GLU A 72 -8.97 -11.62 0.35
N MET A 73 -9.29 -10.61 1.17
CA MET A 73 -8.41 -10.10 2.22
C MET A 73 -8.23 -11.08 3.40
N ARG A 74 -9.12 -12.08 3.54
CA ARG A 74 -8.97 -13.17 4.52
C ARG A 74 -8.03 -14.27 4.07
N LEU A 75 -7.75 -14.37 2.76
CA LEU A 75 -6.79 -15.33 2.24
C LEU A 75 -5.40 -14.98 2.75
N THR A 76 -4.87 -15.84 3.60
CA THR A 76 -3.51 -15.74 4.16
C THR A 76 -2.75 -17.02 3.86
N PRO A 77 -1.57 -16.93 3.22
CA PRO A 77 -0.81 -18.12 2.85
C PRO A 77 -0.25 -18.80 4.10
N GLN A 78 -0.29 -20.13 4.10
CA GLN A 78 0.34 -20.98 5.11
C GLN A 78 1.66 -21.56 4.62
N THR A 79 1.92 -21.50 3.32
CA THR A 79 3.16 -21.98 2.68
C THR A 79 3.71 -20.94 1.71
N GLY A 80 5.01 -21.03 1.39
CA GLY A 80 5.62 -20.16 0.38
C GLY A 80 5.01 -20.35 -1.01
N THR A 81 4.54 -21.57 -1.34
CA THR A 81 3.83 -21.83 -2.60
C THR A 81 2.50 -21.11 -2.64
N GLU A 82 1.71 -21.19 -1.56
CA GLU A 82 0.44 -20.45 -1.45
C GLU A 82 0.66 -18.93 -1.50
N LEU A 83 1.77 -18.44 -0.91
CA LEU A 83 2.14 -17.02 -1.03
C LEU A 83 2.32 -16.66 -2.50
N ILE A 84 3.12 -17.42 -3.25
CA ILE A 84 3.38 -17.16 -4.67
C ILE A 84 2.09 -17.19 -5.50
N GLU A 85 1.22 -18.17 -5.27
CA GLU A 85 -0.07 -18.26 -5.96
C GLU A 85 -0.95 -17.04 -5.67
N LEU A 86 -1.04 -16.62 -4.41
CA LEU A 86 -1.80 -15.45 -4.01
C LEU A 86 -1.25 -14.16 -4.61
N LEU A 87 0.08 -14.00 -4.64
CA LEU A 87 0.75 -12.86 -5.27
C LEU A 87 0.45 -12.80 -6.77
N LYS A 88 0.57 -13.93 -7.47
CA LYS A 88 0.27 -14.01 -8.91
C LYS A 88 -1.20 -13.70 -9.19
N SER A 89 -2.13 -14.26 -8.41
CA SER A 89 -3.55 -13.97 -8.54
C SER A 89 -3.86 -12.48 -8.38
N ARG A 90 -3.37 -11.87 -7.29
CA ARG A 90 -3.59 -10.43 -7.01
C ARG A 90 -2.90 -9.54 -8.04
N HIS A 91 -1.69 -9.88 -8.47
CA HIS A 91 -0.96 -9.17 -9.52
C HIS A 91 -1.69 -9.23 -10.87
N ALA A 92 -2.35 -10.35 -11.20
CA ALA A 92 -3.17 -10.47 -12.40
C ALA A 92 -4.37 -9.50 -12.38
N VAL A 93 -4.97 -9.31 -11.21
CA VAL A 93 -6.05 -8.33 -11.04
C VAL A 93 -5.51 -6.90 -11.12
N LEU A 94 -4.45 -6.58 -10.39
CA LEU A 94 -3.82 -5.25 -10.37
C LEU A 94 -3.41 -4.77 -11.75
N LEU A 95 -2.72 -5.62 -12.52
CA LEU A 95 -2.22 -5.27 -13.85
C LEU A 95 -3.14 -5.70 -14.98
N GLY A 96 -4.39 -6.10 -14.69
CA GLY A 96 -5.30 -6.66 -15.70
C GLY A 96 -5.56 -5.73 -16.90
N ALA A 97 -5.41 -4.42 -16.72
CA ALA A 97 -5.52 -3.41 -17.78
C ALA A 97 -4.25 -3.24 -18.62
N ARG A 98 -3.12 -3.84 -18.22
CA ARG A 98 -1.79 -3.70 -18.83
C ARG A 98 -1.30 -5.09 -19.30
N PRO A 99 -1.85 -5.65 -20.39
CA PRO A 99 -1.48 -7.01 -20.84
C PRO A 99 0.01 -7.13 -21.20
N ASP A 100 0.64 -6.04 -21.63
CA ASP A 100 2.06 -5.99 -21.98
C ASP A 100 2.99 -6.19 -20.77
N THR A 101 2.48 -6.10 -19.54
CA THR A 101 3.26 -6.32 -18.30
C THR A 101 3.12 -7.74 -17.76
N LEU A 102 2.55 -8.67 -18.55
CA LEU A 102 2.34 -10.08 -18.18
C LEU A 102 1.63 -10.26 -16.82
N PRO A 103 0.36 -9.83 -16.68
CA PRO A 103 -0.37 -9.92 -15.41
C PRO A 103 -0.35 -11.34 -14.84
N GLY A 104 -0.05 -11.45 -13.54
CA GLY A 104 0.08 -12.74 -12.83
C GLY A 104 1.33 -13.57 -13.15
N ALA A 105 2.27 -13.07 -13.95
CA ALA A 105 3.58 -13.68 -14.12
C ALA A 105 4.67 -12.91 -13.33
N PHE A 106 5.74 -13.61 -12.97
CA PHE A 106 6.94 -12.94 -12.51
C PHE A 106 7.73 -12.38 -13.69
N LYS A 107 8.52 -11.34 -13.40
CA LYS A 107 9.43 -10.70 -14.36
C LYS A 107 10.33 -11.75 -15.06
N GLN A 108 10.53 -11.56 -16.36
CA GLN A 108 11.42 -12.39 -17.17
C GLN A 108 12.78 -11.73 -17.43
N GLN A 109 12.88 -10.44 -17.11
CA GLN A 109 14.09 -9.64 -17.24
C GLN A 109 14.42 -9.02 -15.89
N SER A 110 15.72 -8.80 -15.65
CA SER A 110 16.16 -8.06 -14.48
C SER A 110 15.64 -6.62 -14.53
N ASN A 111 15.21 -6.10 -13.40
CA ASN A 111 14.78 -4.72 -13.24
C ASN A 111 15.63 -4.02 -12.17
N GLN A 112 15.70 -2.71 -12.28
CA GLN A 112 16.47 -1.82 -11.42
C GLN A 112 15.61 -0.61 -11.11
N ALA A 113 15.67 -0.12 -9.87
CA ALA A 113 15.17 1.19 -9.48
C ALA A 113 16.31 1.96 -8.85
N ASP A 114 16.59 3.16 -9.36
CA ASP A 114 17.77 3.97 -8.99
C ASP A 114 19.07 3.15 -9.02
N SER A 115 19.73 2.96 -7.87
CA SER A 115 20.96 2.15 -7.75
C SER A 115 20.71 0.69 -7.34
N THR A 116 19.47 0.31 -7.09
CA THR A 116 19.11 -1.01 -6.56
C THR A 116 18.76 -1.96 -7.70
N ILE A 117 19.54 -3.03 -7.83
CA ILE A 117 19.23 -4.16 -8.72
C ILE A 117 18.39 -5.16 -7.93
N PHE A 118 17.20 -5.47 -8.42
CA PHE A 118 16.32 -6.43 -7.77
C PHE A 118 16.74 -7.87 -8.08
N VAL A 119 16.18 -8.81 -7.30
CA VAL A 119 16.38 -10.27 -7.44
C VAL A 119 16.33 -10.70 -8.90
N ALA A 120 17.30 -11.49 -9.35
CA ALA A 120 17.33 -11.99 -10.72
C ALA A 120 16.07 -12.84 -11.03
N PRO A 121 15.53 -12.83 -12.27
CA PRO A 121 14.30 -13.54 -12.64
C PRO A 121 14.25 -15.01 -12.21
N ASP A 122 15.35 -15.74 -12.39
CA ASP A 122 15.50 -17.16 -12.06
C ASP A 122 15.58 -17.45 -10.56
N LEU A 123 15.76 -16.41 -9.73
CA LEU A 123 15.85 -16.51 -8.27
C LEU A 123 14.58 -16.04 -7.55
N VAL A 124 13.59 -15.49 -8.24
CA VAL A 124 12.38 -14.91 -7.63
C VAL A 124 11.60 -15.95 -6.82
N ASP A 125 11.23 -17.08 -7.43
CA ASP A 125 10.47 -18.13 -6.75
C ASP A 125 11.23 -18.67 -5.52
N GLY A 126 12.53 -18.99 -5.66
CA GLY A 126 13.35 -19.47 -4.55
C GLY A 126 13.49 -18.47 -3.41
N THR A 127 13.60 -17.18 -3.73
CA THR A 127 13.68 -16.10 -2.74
C THR A 127 12.38 -15.96 -1.96
N LEU A 128 11.24 -16.01 -2.63
CA LEU A 128 9.93 -15.94 -1.99
C LEU A 128 9.63 -17.17 -1.13
N LEU A 129 9.95 -18.38 -1.64
CA LEU A 129 9.80 -19.62 -0.88
C LEU A 129 10.62 -19.59 0.41
N ARG A 130 11.94 -19.35 0.30
CA ARG A 130 12.81 -19.34 1.48
C ARG A 130 12.49 -18.18 2.40
N GLY A 131 12.23 -17.01 1.83
CA GLY A 131 11.86 -15.82 2.60
C GLY A 131 10.60 -16.06 3.43
N PHE A 132 9.56 -16.65 2.85
CA PHE A 132 8.34 -16.95 3.58
C PHE A 132 8.61 -17.85 4.80
N ASP A 133 9.38 -18.93 4.63
CA ASP A 133 9.75 -19.83 5.73
C ASP A 133 10.46 -19.08 6.87
N GLU A 134 11.45 -18.23 6.54
CA GLU A 134 12.14 -17.39 7.53
C GLU A 134 11.18 -16.41 8.22
N GLY A 135 10.30 -15.77 7.44
CA GLY A 135 9.30 -14.84 7.95
C GLY A 135 8.34 -15.50 8.93
N THR A 136 7.85 -16.70 8.65
CA THR A 136 6.94 -17.42 9.55
C THR A 136 7.56 -17.78 10.90
N SER A 137 8.89 -17.91 10.97
CA SER A 137 9.61 -18.17 12.23
C SER A 137 9.56 -16.99 13.22
N LEU A 138 9.24 -15.78 12.75
CA LEU A 138 9.18 -14.59 13.60
C LEU A 138 7.98 -14.67 14.57
N ALA A 139 8.25 -14.51 15.87
CA ALA A 139 7.23 -14.63 16.91
C ALA A 139 6.15 -13.53 16.85
N SER A 140 6.55 -12.29 16.56
CA SER A 140 5.65 -11.13 16.53
C SER A 140 4.82 -11.09 15.24
N PRO A 141 3.48 -11.03 15.32
CA PRO A 141 2.63 -10.82 14.14
C PRO A 141 2.98 -9.56 13.35
N PHE A 142 3.38 -8.49 14.03
CA PHE A 142 3.79 -7.27 13.36
C PHE A 142 5.15 -7.43 12.66
N ALA A 143 6.11 -8.12 13.28
CA ALA A 143 7.39 -8.41 12.62
C ALA A 143 7.20 -9.27 11.37
N ARG A 144 6.30 -10.27 11.42
CA ARG A 144 5.92 -11.05 10.23
C ARG A 144 5.31 -10.19 9.14
N ALA A 145 4.38 -9.31 9.48
CA ALA A 145 3.75 -8.41 8.52
C ALA A 145 4.77 -7.49 7.85
N VAL A 146 5.68 -6.88 8.63
CA VAL A 146 6.75 -6.02 8.11
C VAL A 146 7.74 -6.81 7.26
N PHE A 147 8.13 -8.02 7.70
CA PHE A 147 9.02 -8.88 6.94
C PHE A 147 8.39 -9.31 5.60
N LEU A 148 7.15 -9.80 5.62
CA LEU A 148 6.42 -10.19 4.42
C LEU A 148 6.18 -9.01 3.50
N MET A 149 5.89 -7.84 4.08
CA MET A 149 5.84 -6.59 3.36
C MET A 149 7.13 -6.45 2.56
N PHE A 150 8.31 -6.33 3.19
CA PHE A 150 9.62 -6.19 2.51
C PHE A 150 9.99 -7.33 1.56
N LEU A 151 9.61 -8.57 1.88
CA LEU A 151 9.89 -9.73 1.04
C LEU A 151 9.14 -9.66 -0.30
N VAL A 152 7.87 -9.26 -0.26
CA VAL A 152 6.96 -9.23 -1.41
C VAL A 152 7.03 -7.91 -2.16
N SER A 153 7.11 -6.83 -1.40
CA SER A 153 6.97 -5.46 -1.82
C SER A 153 8.04 -4.68 -1.07
N GLU A 154 8.79 -3.81 -1.73
CA GLU A 154 9.42 -2.76 -0.94
C GLU A 154 8.33 -1.76 -0.48
N VAL A 155 7.52 -2.18 0.52
CA VAL A 155 6.56 -1.46 1.41
C VAL A 155 5.05 -1.50 1.07
N ARG A 156 4.19 -1.72 2.11
CA ARG A 156 2.80 -1.25 2.20
C ARG A 156 2.42 -0.82 3.64
N ILE A 157 2.55 0.48 3.85
CA ILE A 157 2.02 1.29 4.96
C ILE A 157 1.40 2.52 4.27
N ILE A 158 0.24 3.01 4.73
CA ILE A 158 -0.34 4.24 4.14
C ILE A 158 0.60 5.40 4.46
N ILE A 159 1.23 5.97 3.43
CA ILE A 159 2.06 7.18 3.52
C ILE A 159 1.24 8.34 2.96
N PRO A 160 0.75 9.27 3.79
CA PRO A 160 0.03 10.45 3.32
C PRO A 160 0.90 11.32 2.42
N THR A 161 0.28 12.06 1.51
CA THR A 161 0.95 12.96 0.57
C THR A 161 1.94 13.87 1.30
N VAL A 162 1.50 14.52 2.37
CA VAL A 162 2.32 15.46 3.15
C VAL A 162 3.54 14.80 3.83
N TYR A 163 3.50 13.47 4.01
CA TYR A 163 4.54 12.70 4.69
C TYR A 163 5.55 12.07 3.72
N ARG A 164 5.36 12.24 2.40
CA ARG A 164 6.24 11.69 1.36
C ARG A 164 7.70 12.07 1.58
N LEU A 165 8.02 13.34 1.85
CA LEU A 165 9.40 13.78 2.05
C LEU A 165 10.03 13.18 3.32
N ASN A 166 9.26 13.05 4.40
CA ASN A 166 9.75 12.42 5.63
C ASN A 166 10.05 10.93 5.42
N TYR A 167 9.17 10.23 4.69
CA TYR A 167 9.37 8.83 4.34
C TYR A 167 10.60 8.63 3.44
N LEU A 168 10.74 9.42 2.36
CA LEU A 168 11.89 9.36 1.47
C LEU A 168 13.20 9.72 2.19
N ALA A 169 13.19 10.71 3.07
CA ALA A 169 14.35 11.05 3.89
C ALA A 169 14.75 9.90 4.83
N ALA A 170 13.78 9.19 5.40
CA ALA A 170 14.04 8.03 6.22
C ALA A 170 14.64 6.86 5.42
N LEU A 171 14.15 6.59 4.21
CA LEU A 171 14.74 5.62 3.28
C LEU A 171 16.16 6.00 2.85
N MET A 172 16.42 7.28 2.56
CA MET A 172 17.77 7.73 2.24
C MET A 172 18.72 7.58 3.43
N ALA A 173 18.24 7.83 4.66
CA ALA A 173 19.04 7.70 5.87
C ALA A 173 19.46 6.24 6.14
N THR A 174 18.61 5.25 5.82
CA THR A 174 19.00 3.84 5.92
C THR A 174 20.13 3.50 4.95
N THR A 175 20.05 3.98 3.70
CA THR A 175 21.04 3.68 2.66
C THR A 175 22.35 4.44 2.85
N HIS A 176 22.29 5.71 3.24
CA HIS A 176 23.48 6.58 3.28
C HIS A 176 24.15 6.66 4.64
N THR A 177 23.42 6.37 5.73
CA THR A 177 23.92 6.55 7.10
C THR A 177 23.71 5.34 8.00
N GLU A 178 23.28 4.21 7.44
CA GLU A 178 22.97 2.96 8.18
C GLU A 178 21.98 3.17 9.34
N ASN A 179 21.10 4.19 9.22
CA ASN A 179 20.19 4.59 10.28
C ASN A 179 18.78 4.00 10.11
N ASP A 180 18.67 2.69 10.34
CA ASP A 180 17.43 1.92 10.25
C ASP A 180 16.32 2.42 11.19
N ASN A 181 16.70 3.05 12.30
CA ASN A 181 15.76 3.58 13.28
C ASN A 181 14.88 4.68 12.71
N ALA A 182 15.40 5.49 11.78
CA ALA A 182 14.62 6.56 11.14
C ALA A 182 13.47 5.99 10.31
N LEU A 183 13.72 4.93 9.55
CA LEU A 183 12.71 4.25 8.75
C LEU A 183 11.69 3.53 9.64
N ILE A 184 12.14 2.79 10.65
CA ILE A 184 11.24 2.13 11.61
C ILE A 184 10.32 3.15 12.28
N ALA A 185 10.86 4.28 12.74
CA ALA A 185 10.09 5.34 13.37
C ALA A 185 9.09 5.97 12.39
N ALA A 186 9.50 6.24 11.15
CA ALA A 186 8.64 6.83 10.13
C ALA A 186 7.46 5.90 9.78
N LEU A 187 7.74 4.62 9.57
CA LEU A 187 6.75 3.58 9.28
C LEU A 187 5.81 3.35 10.47
N ALA A 188 6.34 3.32 11.70
CA ALA A 188 5.52 3.20 12.91
C ALA A 188 4.59 4.40 13.10
N PHE A 189 5.05 5.61 12.80
CA PHE A 189 4.23 6.82 12.84
C PHE A 189 3.12 6.78 11.79
N ALA A 190 3.44 6.47 10.53
CA ALA A 190 2.46 6.35 9.46
C ALA A 190 1.39 5.29 9.75
N ARG A 191 1.77 4.11 10.27
CA ARG A 191 0.83 3.08 10.74
C ARG A 191 -0.07 3.60 11.86
N LYS A 192 0.50 4.32 12.84
CA LYS A 192 -0.24 4.87 13.98
C LYS A 192 -1.21 5.96 13.56
N TRP A 193 -0.83 6.79 12.60
CA TRP A 193 -1.70 7.80 12.01
C TRP A 193 -2.89 7.12 11.30
N ALA A 194 -2.62 6.18 10.39
CA ALA A 194 -3.66 5.49 9.62
C ALA A 194 -4.66 4.76 10.53
N GLY A 195 -4.18 4.11 11.59
CA GLY A 195 -5.03 3.42 12.56
C GLY A 195 -5.92 4.33 13.41
N ARG A 196 -5.72 5.66 13.40
CA ARG A 196 -6.50 6.62 14.18
C ARG A 196 -7.46 7.47 13.36
N ILE A 197 -7.37 7.44 12.03
CA ILE A 197 -8.33 8.13 11.17
C ILE A 197 -9.68 7.42 11.26
N ASP A 198 -10.75 8.20 11.41
CA ASP A 198 -12.09 7.67 11.33
C ASP A 198 -12.56 7.56 9.87
N PHE A 199 -12.46 6.35 9.33
CA PHE A 199 -12.95 6.00 8.00
C PHE A 199 -14.45 5.64 7.96
N SER A 200 -15.23 5.92 9.01
CA SER A 200 -16.65 5.55 9.10
C SER A 200 -17.54 6.13 7.99
N ASP A 201 -17.28 7.37 7.58
CA ASP A 201 -17.93 8.01 6.43
C ASP A 201 -16.97 9.01 5.75
N ARG A 202 -17.25 9.35 4.49
CA ARG A 202 -16.33 10.11 3.62
C ARG A 202 -16.07 11.51 4.18
N ARG A 203 -17.13 12.17 4.66
CA ARG A 203 -17.02 13.53 5.21
C ARG A 203 -16.20 13.53 6.49
N THR A 204 -16.38 12.52 7.35
CA THR A 204 -15.59 12.36 8.59
C THR A 204 -14.13 12.03 8.28
N ALA A 205 -13.88 11.10 7.35
CA ALA A 205 -12.53 10.76 6.91
C ALA A 205 -11.82 11.98 6.30
N GLU A 206 -12.45 12.71 5.37
CA GLU A 206 -11.87 13.92 4.77
C GLU A 206 -11.62 15.02 5.81
N ALA A 207 -12.50 15.20 6.79
CA ALA A 207 -12.28 16.13 7.87
C ALA A 207 -11.02 15.77 8.68
N ASP A 208 -10.84 14.48 9.00
CA ASP A 208 -9.64 13.99 9.68
C ASP A 208 -8.38 14.11 8.81
N LEU A 209 -8.46 13.78 7.51
CA LEU A 209 -7.35 13.93 6.57
C LEU A 209 -6.92 15.41 6.44
N LEU A 210 -7.88 16.34 6.34
CA LEU A 210 -7.62 17.78 6.30
C LEU A 210 -7.00 18.28 7.61
N ARG A 211 -7.59 17.90 8.75
CA ARG A 211 -7.09 18.28 10.08
C ARG A 211 -5.69 17.76 10.36
N THR A 212 -5.32 16.64 9.76
CA THR A 212 -4.00 16.03 9.89
C THR A 212 -3.00 16.49 8.84
N ASN A 213 -3.41 17.38 7.92
CA ASN A 213 -2.67 17.83 6.74
C ASN A 213 -2.36 16.74 5.72
N ALA A 214 -2.97 15.56 5.82
CA ALA A 214 -2.60 14.36 5.06
C ALA A 214 -2.54 14.56 3.53
N LEU A 215 -3.43 15.40 2.99
CA LEU A 215 -3.59 15.66 1.56
C LEU A 215 -2.72 16.80 1.02
N ARG A 216 -1.99 17.53 1.88
CA ARG A 216 -1.15 18.64 1.41
C ARG A 216 0.02 18.11 0.59
N ASP A 217 0.41 18.87 -0.44
CA ASP A 217 1.65 18.60 -1.16
C ASP A 217 2.85 18.64 -0.20
N ALA A 218 3.76 17.70 -0.37
CA ALA A 218 4.87 17.51 0.55
C ALA A 218 5.89 18.66 0.47
N GLN A 219 6.16 19.18 -0.73
CA GLN A 219 7.14 20.26 -0.94
C GLN A 219 6.60 21.59 -0.42
N GLU A 220 5.33 21.89 -0.73
CA GLU A 220 4.64 23.07 -0.19
C GLU A 220 4.60 23.04 1.34
N ALA A 221 4.25 21.90 1.92
CA ALA A 221 4.17 21.73 3.36
C ALA A 221 5.54 21.90 4.05
N GLU A 222 6.61 21.34 3.48
CA GLU A 222 7.98 21.54 3.98
C GLU A 222 8.34 23.04 4.00
N GLY A 223 8.10 23.76 2.90
CA GLY A 223 8.35 25.19 2.80
C GLY A 223 7.55 26.04 3.78
N ALA A 224 6.34 25.59 4.13
CA ALA A 224 5.46 26.25 5.09
C ALA A 224 5.64 25.76 6.55
N GLY A 225 6.54 24.80 6.80
CA GLY A 225 6.73 24.19 8.12
C GLY A 225 5.54 23.35 8.61
N VAL A 226 4.67 22.91 7.71
CA VAL A 226 3.48 22.11 7.99
C VAL A 226 3.86 20.62 7.97
N ARG A 227 3.35 19.85 8.95
CA ARG A 227 3.67 18.42 9.11
C ARG A 227 2.40 17.59 9.20
N LEU A 228 2.54 16.29 8.92
CA LEU A 228 1.51 15.31 9.28
C LEU A 228 1.37 15.28 10.81
N VAL A 229 0.13 15.40 11.29
CA VAL A 229 -0.18 15.30 12.74
C VAL A 229 -1.13 14.13 12.98
N LEU A 230 -1.18 13.64 14.23
CA LEU A 230 -2.18 12.64 14.58
C LEU A 230 -3.57 13.29 14.68
N PRO A 231 -4.62 12.59 14.26
CA PRO A 231 -5.99 13.00 14.55
C PRO A 231 -6.26 12.93 16.07
#